data_AF-A0A137PGH8-F1
#
_entry.id   AF-A0A137PGH8-F1
#
_cell.length_a   1.000
_cell.length_b   1.000
_cell.length_c   1.000
_cell.angle_alpha   90.00
_cell.angle_beta   90.00
_cell.angle_gamma   90.00
#
_symmetry.space_group_name_H-M   'P 1'
#
loop_
_entity.id
_entity.type
_entity.pdbx_description
1 polymer ?
#
loop_
_entity_poly.entity_id
_entity_poly.type
_entity_poly.pdbx_seq_one_letter_code
_entity_poly.pdbx_strand_id
1 'polypeptide(L)'
;YHMNYYHGVSSKTRDFYPDPIAYRTYNRPMTKSQKFLKNFNPRVLNKGLCSNCNTWVDLDSKKICPIKSPNIYWWKHCQKCLFQKKE
;
A
#
# COMPACT_ATOMS: atom_id res chain seq x y z
N TYR A 1 -13.38 -13.16 4.97
CA TYR A 1 -12.58 -11.94 5.24
C TYR A 1 -11.06 -12.19 5.32
N HIS A 2 -10.59 -13.44 5.56
CA HIS A 2 -9.16 -13.75 5.72
C HIS A 2 -8.34 -13.72 4.41
N MET A 3 -8.87 -14.25 3.30
CA MET A 3 -8.13 -14.35 2.03
C MET A 3 -7.80 -13.00 1.37
N ASN A 4 -8.65 -11.98 1.59
CA ASN A 4 -8.49 -10.65 0.98
C ASN A 4 -7.24 -9.91 1.45
N TYR A 5 -6.84 -10.10 2.71
CA TYR A 5 -5.79 -9.32 3.35
C TYR A 5 -4.52 -10.10 3.62
N TYR A 6 -4.48 -11.39 3.24
CA TYR A 6 -3.33 -12.26 3.40
C TYR A 6 -2.81 -12.78 2.06
N HIS A 7 -3.69 -13.02 1.09
CA HIS A 7 -3.34 -13.59 -0.21
C HIS A 7 -3.61 -12.66 -1.39
N GLY A 8 -4.15 -11.46 -1.15
CA GLY A 8 -4.47 -10.52 -2.22
C GLY A 8 -5.54 -11.02 -3.19
N VAL A 9 -6.40 -11.95 -2.76
CA VAL A 9 -7.49 -12.49 -3.58
C VAL A 9 -8.76 -11.70 -3.31
N SER A 10 -9.44 -11.26 -4.35
CA SER A 10 -10.74 -10.59 -4.27
C SER A 10 -11.84 -11.59 -3.97
N SER A 11 -12.54 -11.42 -2.85
CA SER A 11 -13.70 -12.28 -2.51
C SER A 11 -14.85 -12.18 -3.52
N LYS A 12 -14.91 -11.10 -4.32
CA LYS A 12 -16.02 -10.85 -5.26
C LYS A 12 -15.75 -11.46 -6.64
N THR A 13 -14.54 -11.27 -7.16
CA THR A 13 -14.14 -11.79 -8.48
C THR A 13 -13.51 -13.17 -8.39
N ARG A 14 -13.04 -13.57 -7.21
CA ARG A 14 -12.23 -14.78 -6.96
C ARG A 14 -10.85 -14.76 -7.64
N ASP A 15 -10.48 -13.64 -8.25
CA ASP A 15 -9.18 -13.38 -8.84
C ASP A 15 -8.24 -12.61 -7.91
N PHE A 16 -6.95 -12.64 -8.22
CA PHE A 16 -5.94 -11.81 -7.55
C PHE A 16 -6.17 -10.32 -7.87
N TYR A 17 -5.85 -9.44 -6.92
CA TYR A 17 -5.78 -8.01 -7.21
C TYR A 17 -4.68 -7.75 -8.24
N PRO A 18 -4.92 -6.85 -9.21
CA PRO A 18 -3.93 -6.53 -10.21
C PRO A 18 -2.69 -5.91 -9.57
N ASP A 19 -1.54 -6.21 -10.16
CA ASP A 19 -0.27 -5.59 -9.78
C ASP A 19 -0.23 -4.10 -10.20
N PRO A 20 0.54 -3.28 -9.47
CA PRO A 20 0.85 -1.92 -9.90
C PRO A 20 1.47 -1.88 -11.29
N ILE A 21 1.04 -0.92 -12.11
CA ILE A 21 1.64 -0.72 -13.46
C ILE A 21 3.03 -0.08 -13.40
N ALA A 22 3.35 0.55 -12.27
CA ALA A 22 4.66 1.11 -12.01
C ALA A 22 4.94 1.10 -10.52
N TYR A 23 6.22 0.96 -10.17
CA TYR A 23 6.70 1.03 -8.79
C TYR A 23 7.60 2.25 -8.64
N ARG A 24 7.51 2.92 -7.49
CA ARG A 24 8.46 3.97 -7.11
C ARG A 24 8.76 3.89 -5.63
N THR A 25 9.98 4.24 -5.27
CA THR A 25 10.41 4.40 -3.89
C THR A 25 10.35 5.86 -3.47
N TYR A 26 10.12 6.10 -2.19
CA TYR A 26 10.28 7.43 -1.62
C TYR A 26 10.77 7.34 -0.17
N ASN A 27 11.55 8.34 0.23
CA ASN A 27 11.98 8.46 1.62
C ASN A 27 10.80 8.92 2.46
N ARG A 28 10.47 8.16 3.50
CA ARG A 28 9.42 8.55 4.44
C ARG A 28 9.80 9.91 5.06
N PRO A 29 8.94 10.94 4.94
CA PRO A 29 9.21 12.21 5.60
C PRO A 29 9.20 12.01 7.11
N MET A 30 10.16 12.63 7.79
CA MET A 30 10.27 12.56 9.25
C MET A 30 9.06 13.23 9.89
N THR A 31 8.53 12.61 10.94
CA THR A 31 7.56 13.29 11.80
C THR A 31 8.28 14.29 12.70
N LYS A 32 7.57 15.33 13.20
CA LYS A 32 8.15 16.34 14.10
C LYS A 32 8.84 15.71 15.33
N SER A 33 8.26 14.65 15.88
CA SER A 33 8.82 13.90 17.01
C SER A 33 10.10 13.12 16.64
N GLN A 34 10.22 12.64 15.40
CA GLN A 34 11.38 11.89 14.95
C GLN A 34 12.57 12.78 14.55
N LYS A 35 12.33 14.08 14.33
CA LYS A 35 13.37 15.06 13.94
C LYS A 35 14.51 15.19 14.96
N PHE A 36 14.25 14.87 16.23
CA PHE A 36 15.21 14.98 17.33
C PHE A 36 15.96 13.68 17.66
N LEU A 37 15.62 12.57 17.00
CA LEU A 37 16.34 11.31 17.17
C LEU A 37 17.65 11.34 16.37
N LYS A 38 18.80 11.45 17.07
CA LYS A 38 20.16 11.51 16.48
C LYS A 38 20.49 10.36 15.52
N ASN A 39 19.84 9.20 15.65
CA ASN A 39 20.13 7.99 14.87
C ASN A 39 18.96 7.56 13.96
N PHE A 40 18.10 8.50 13.55
CA PHE A 40 16.97 8.16 12.69
C PHE A 40 17.40 7.94 11.23
N ASN A 41 17.31 6.70 10.75
CA ASN A 41 17.41 6.40 9.32
C ASN A 41 16.04 6.50 8.65
N PRO A 42 15.86 7.37 7.63
CA PRO A 42 14.60 7.46 6.91
C PRO A 42 14.33 6.14 6.19
N ARG A 43 13.22 5.48 6.55
CA ARG A 43 12.79 4.25 5.89
C ARG A 43 12.39 4.56 4.45
N VAL A 44 12.97 3.85 3.49
CA VAL A 44 12.51 3.84 2.10
C VAL A 44 11.20 3.08 2.04
N LEU A 45 10.16 3.69 1.49
CA LEU A 45 8.84 3.09 1.30
C LEU A 45 8.54 2.92 -0.18
N ASN A 46 7.87 1.83 -0.54
CA ASN A 46 7.44 1.58 -1.90
C ASN A 46 6.01 2.08 -2.14
N LYS A 47 5.78 2.59 -3.34
CA LYS A 47 4.49 2.99 -3.88
C LYS A 47 4.24 2.25 -5.20
N GLY A 48 3.00 1.86 -5.43
CA GLY A 48 2.50 1.32 -6.69
C GLY A 48 1.58 2.32 -7.39
N LEU A 49 1.63 2.38 -8.72
CA LEU A 49 0.68 3.14 -9.53
C LEU A 49 -0.51 2.24 -9.91
N CYS A 50 -1.73 2.68 -9.60
CA CYS A 50 -2.94 1.97 -9.98
C CYS A 50 -3.35 2.32 -11.41
N SER A 51 -3.60 1.32 -12.25
CA SER A 51 -4.11 1.52 -13.62
C SER A 51 -5.56 2.03 -13.68
N ASN A 52 -6.38 1.76 -12.67
CA ASN A 52 -7.81 2.11 -12.70
C ASN A 52 -8.08 3.58 -12.32
N CYS A 53 -7.32 4.12 -11.37
CA CYS A 53 -7.45 5.51 -10.93
C CYS A 53 -6.22 6.39 -11.20
N ASN A 54 -5.16 5.84 -11.83
CA ASN A 54 -3.89 6.50 -12.09
C ASN A 54 -3.27 7.20 -10.85
N THR A 55 -3.54 6.67 -9.66
CA THR A 55 -3.05 7.21 -8.39
C THR A 55 -1.93 6.35 -7.83
N TRP A 56 -0.93 7.00 -7.24
CA TRP A 56 0.14 6.35 -6.51
C TRP A 56 -0.29 5.99 -5.09
N VAL A 57 -0.18 4.73 -4.73
CA VAL A 57 -0.64 4.16 -3.47
C VAL A 57 0.54 3.54 -2.74
N ASP A 58 0.61 3.75 -1.43
CA ASP A 58 1.64 3.14 -0.60
C ASP A 58 1.46 1.61 -0.55
N LEU A 59 2.52 0.85 -0.84
CA LEU A 59 2.54 -0.61 -0.68
C LEU A 59 2.85 -0.95 0.78
N ASP A 60 3.89 -0.30 1.32
CA ASP A 60 4.37 -0.46 2.68
C ASP A 60 3.55 0.33 3.72
N SER A 61 3.57 -0.13 4.99
CA SER A 61 3.03 0.69 6.08
C SER A 61 3.93 1.88 6.39
N LYS A 62 3.29 3.02 6.63
CA LYS A 62 3.91 4.21 7.22
C LYS A 62 4.29 4.02 8.69
N LYS A 63 3.77 2.99 9.37
CA LYS A 63 4.07 2.69 10.77
C LYS A 63 5.26 1.73 10.86
N ILE A 64 6.14 1.97 11.84
CA ILE A 64 7.22 1.06 12.20
C ILE A 64 6.62 0.01 13.14
N CYS A 65 5.84 -0.89 12.58
CA CYS A 65 5.26 -2.03 13.29
C CYS A 65 5.54 -3.28 12.45
N PRO A 66 5.66 -4.47 13.07
CA PRO A 66 5.67 -5.71 12.33
C PRO A 66 4.34 -5.86 11.59
N ILE A 67 4.36 -5.70 10.27
CA ILE A 67 3.19 -5.86 9.42
C ILE A 67 3.14 -7.33 9.02
N LYS A 68 2.03 -8.01 9.31
CA LYS A 68 1.82 -9.42 8.91
C LYS A 68 1.65 -9.62 7.40
N SER A 69 1.45 -8.55 6.62
CA SER A 69 1.29 -8.62 5.17
C SER A 69 1.86 -7.37 4.47
N PRO A 70 2.92 -7.51 3.65
CA PRO A 70 3.67 -6.38 3.09
C PRO A 70 2.87 -5.52 2.09
N ASN A 71 1.75 -6.00 1.56
CA ASN A 71 0.95 -5.31 0.54
C ASN A 71 -0.48 -4.95 0.97
N ILE A 72 -0.77 -4.93 2.28
CA ILE A 72 -2.14 -4.74 2.78
C ILE A 72 -2.78 -3.42 2.34
N TYR A 73 -1.98 -2.36 2.17
CA TYR A 73 -2.47 -1.04 1.73
C TYR A 73 -2.85 -1.04 0.25
N TRP A 74 -2.08 -1.75 -0.58
CA TRP A 74 -2.40 -1.97 -1.99
C TRP A 74 -3.73 -2.71 -2.14
N TRP A 75 -3.91 -3.83 -1.45
CA TRP A 75 -5.13 -4.62 -1.53
C TRP A 75 -6.37 -3.82 -1.07
N LYS A 76 -6.23 -3.02 -0.01
CA LYS A 76 -7.30 -2.10 0.43
C LYS A 76 -7.65 -1.06 -0.64
N HIS A 77 -6.65 -0.55 -1.36
CA HIS A 77 -6.88 0.35 -2.46
C HIS A 77 -7.57 -0.35 -3.62
N CYS A 78 -7.07 -1.50 -4.08
CA CYS A 78 -7.68 -2.27 -5.16
C CYS A 78 -9.13 -2.61 -4.86
N GLN A 79 -9.46 -2.97 -3.60
CA GLN A 79 -10.85 -3.14 -3.18
C GLN A 79 -11.66 -1.87 -3.44
N LYS A 80 -11.28 -0.73 -2.87
CA LYS A 80 -12.07 0.50 -3.03
C LYS A 80 -12.14 0.96 -4.47
N CYS A 81 -11.01 0.92 -5.17
CA CYS A 81 -10.86 1.46 -6.52
C CYS A 81 -11.57 0.60 -7.58
N LEU A 82 -11.46 -0.72 -7.49
CA LEU A 82 -12.14 -1.63 -8.44
C LEU A 82 -13.64 -1.75 -8.13
N PHE A 83 -14.06 -1.53 -6.87
CA PHE A 83 -15.47 -1.64 -6.48
C PHE A 83 -16.25 -0.32 -6.45
N GLN A 84 -15.60 0.84 -6.37
CA GLN A 84 -16.24 2.13 -6.64
C GLN A 84 -16.31 2.31 -8.15
N LYS A 85 -17.44 1.90 -8.75
CA LYS A 85 -17.81 2.30 -10.11
C LYS A 85 -17.74 3.83 -10.18
N LYS A 86 -17.00 4.36 -11.15
CA LYS A 86 -17.18 5.75 -11.57
C LYS A 86 -18.55 5.81 -12.25
N GLU A 87 -19.53 6.37 -11.55
CA GLU A 87 -20.79 6.85 -12.15
C GLU A 87 -20.53 8.16 -12.89
#